data_AF-A0A412AZ16-F1
#
_entry.id   AF-A0A412AZ16-F1
#
_cell.length_a   1.000
_cell.length_b   1.000
_cell.length_c   1.000
_cell.angle_alpha   90.00
_cell.angle_beta   90.00
_cell.angle_gamma   90.00
#
_symmetry.space_group_name_H-M   'P 1'
#
loop_
_entity.id
_entity.type
_entity.pdbx_description
1 polymer ?
#
loop_
_entity_poly.entity_id
_entity_poly.type
_entity_poly.pdbx_seq_one_letter_code
_entity_poly.pdbx_strand_id
1 'polypeptide(L)'
;MKYQKIYDVLHRHPKLHVNDQSYWHSGQSGYIAAIRPLTLIIEAPEAGLRIWVNHENGKYSISAADMTFSCNSCEYHQSFRRYPCRNQTETAEKLEGLLLKKRGDNHAAI
;
A
#
# COMPACT_ATOMS: atom_id res chain seq x y z
N MET A 1 2.63 -16.81 -9.12
CA MET A 1 1.32 -16.68 -8.41
C MET A 1 0.71 -15.30 -8.68
N LYS A 2 -0.61 -15.15 -8.55
CA LYS A 2 -1.29 -13.85 -8.66
C LYS A 2 -0.77 -12.93 -7.54
N TYR A 3 -0.39 -11.69 -7.87
CA TYR A 3 0.17 -10.70 -6.93
C TYR A 3 1.51 -11.05 -6.26
N GLN A 4 2.19 -12.13 -6.67
CA GLN A 4 3.45 -12.61 -6.09
C GLN A 4 4.47 -11.51 -5.79
N LYS A 5 4.89 -10.71 -6.78
CA LYS A 5 5.82 -9.58 -6.61
C LYS A 5 5.45 -8.60 -5.48
N ILE A 6 4.15 -8.37 -5.25
CA ILE A 6 3.71 -7.48 -4.16
C ILE A 6 3.93 -8.19 -2.81
N TYR A 7 3.53 -9.46 -2.69
CA TYR A 7 3.75 -10.25 -1.48
C TYR A 7 5.25 -10.52 -1.21
N ASP A 8 6.08 -10.64 -2.24
CA ASP A 8 7.54 -10.78 -2.10
C ASP A 8 8.15 -9.53 -1.45
N VAL A 9 7.62 -8.33 -1.69
CA VAL A 9 8.01 -7.12 -0.96
C VAL A 9 7.60 -7.23 0.51
N LEU A 10 6.35 -7.64 0.79
CA LEU A 10 5.87 -7.78 2.17
C LEU A 10 6.71 -8.78 2.98
N HIS A 11 7.03 -9.94 2.40
CA HIS A 11 7.85 -10.96 3.06
C HIS A 11 9.28 -10.50 3.35
N ARG A 12 9.83 -9.58 2.53
CA ARG A 12 11.16 -8.98 2.77
C ARG A 12 11.16 -7.98 3.93
N HIS A 13 10.00 -7.50 4.36
CA HIS A 13 9.87 -6.53 5.45
C HIS A 13 9.01 -7.11 6.60
N PRO A 14 9.57 -7.98 7.45
CA PRO A 14 8.81 -8.70 8.48
C PRO A 14 8.25 -7.81 9.60
N LYS A 15 8.69 -6.55 9.68
CA LYS A 15 8.20 -5.56 10.66
C LYS A 15 6.93 -4.82 10.22
N LEU A 16 6.44 -5.08 9.01
CA LEU A 16 5.19 -4.50 8.53
C LEU A 16 4.01 -5.16 9.22
N HIS A 17 3.02 -4.37 9.61
CA HIS A 17 1.72 -4.91 9.98
C HIS A 17 0.85 -4.92 8.73
N VAL A 18 0.59 -6.13 8.21
CA VAL A 18 -0.23 -6.32 7.00
C VAL A 18 -1.61 -6.82 7.41
N ASN A 19 -2.63 -6.04 7.08
CA ASN A 19 -4.02 -6.48 7.09
C ASN A 19 -4.44 -6.77 5.65
N ASP A 20 -4.44 -8.06 5.30
CA ASP A 20 -4.85 -8.54 3.98
C ASP A 20 -6.35 -8.77 3.93
N GLN A 21 -7.06 -7.91 3.19
CA GLN A 21 -8.50 -7.97 2.96
C GLN A 21 -8.83 -8.43 1.53
N SER A 22 -7.90 -9.14 0.89
CA SER A 22 -7.99 -9.51 -0.51
C SER A 22 -8.81 -10.78 -0.73
N TYR A 23 -9.55 -10.80 -1.83
CA TYR A 23 -10.40 -11.93 -2.21
C TYR A 23 -9.72 -12.91 -3.16
N TRP A 24 -8.55 -12.58 -3.70
CA TRP A 24 -7.92 -13.42 -4.74
C TRP A 24 -7.47 -14.80 -4.27
N HIS A 25 -7.23 -14.97 -2.96
CA HIS A 25 -6.83 -16.24 -2.34
C HIS A 25 -7.94 -16.89 -1.53
N SER A 26 -9.06 -16.20 -1.30
CA SER A 26 -10.11 -16.65 -0.37
C SER A 26 -11.05 -17.71 -0.96
N GLY A 27 -10.88 -18.08 -2.23
CA GLY A 27 -11.79 -18.99 -2.95
C GLY A 27 -13.21 -18.45 -3.15
N GLN A 28 -13.50 -17.25 -2.62
CA GLN A 28 -14.80 -16.61 -2.73
C GLN A 28 -14.99 -16.03 -4.13
N SER A 29 -16.00 -16.53 -4.84
CA SER A 29 -16.41 -16.02 -6.13
C SER A 29 -17.62 -15.10 -5.98
N GLY A 30 -17.50 -13.85 -6.39
CA GLY A 30 -18.59 -12.87 -6.36
C GLY A 30 -18.23 -11.58 -7.09
N TYR A 31 -19.23 -10.75 -7.37
CA TYR A 31 -19.05 -9.47 -8.08
C TYR A 31 -17.97 -8.59 -7.43
N ILE A 32 -17.97 -8.48 -6.09
CA ILE A 32 -16.97 -7.72 -5.35
C ILE A 32 -15.58 -8.34 -5.46
N ALA A 33 -15.44 -9.66 -5.35
CA ALA A 33 -14.17 -10.36 -5.51
C ALA A 33 -13.60 -10.22 -6.94
N ALA A 34 -14.47 -10.12 -7.95
CA ALA A 34 -14.08 -9.89 -9.33
C ALA A 34 -13.59 -8.45 -9.57
N ILE A 35 -14.26 -7.45 -8.97
CA ILE A 35 -13.92 -6.03 -9.15
C ILE A 35 -12.77 -5.60 -8.25
N ARG A 36 -12.71 -6.07 -7.00
CA ARG A 36 -11.69 -5.72 -6.00
C ARG A 36 -10.94 -6.96 -5.52
N PRO A 37 -10.21 -7.66 -6.40
CA PRO A 37 -9.50 -8.88 -6.02
C PRO A 37 -8.35 -8.65 -5.02
N LEU A 38 -7.79 -7.43 -4.92
CA LEU A 38 -6.68 -7.10 -4.00
C LEU A 38 -7.00 -5.84 -3.20
N THR A 39 -6.92 -5.96 -1.87
CA THR A 39 -6.98 -4.85 -0.92
C THR A 39 -6.07 -5.18 0.26
N LEU A 40 -4.91 -4.54 0.30
CA LEU A 40 -3.95 -4.65 1.38
C LEU A 40 -3.87 -3.33 2.12
N ILE A 41 -3.88 -3.40 3.45
CA ILE A 41 -3.58 -2.26 4.32
C ILE A 41 -2.30 -2.61 5.06
N ILE A 42 -1.27 -1.80 4.86
CA ILE A 42 0.08 -2.05 5.35
C ILE A 42 0.45 -0.88 6.24
N GLU A 43 0.75 -1.15 7.50
CA GLU A 43 1.35 -0.16 8.39
C GLU A 43 2.85 -0.41 8.41
N ALA A 44 3.61 0.64 8.09
CA ALA A 44 5.06 0.64 8.04
C ALA A 44 5.61 1.61 9.10
N PRO A 45 5.76 1.18 10.36
CA PRO A 45 6.21 2.05 11.45
C PRO A 45 7.57 2.72 11.17
N GLU A 46 8.49 2.01 10.51
CA GLU A 46 9.82 2.53 10.17
C GLU A 46 9.78 3.66 9.13
N ALA A 47 8.82 3.62 8.21
CA ALA A 47 8.58 4.68 7.24
C ALA A 47 7.65 5.78 7.79
N GLY A 48 6.94 5.51 8.89
CA GLY A 48 5.88 6.37 9.42
C GLY A 48 4.66 6.46 8.49
N LEU A 49 4.42 5.42 7.67
CA LEU A 49 3.39 5.43 6.63
C LEU A 49 2.37 4.32 6.83
N ARG A 50 1.10 4.64 6.57
CA ARG A 50 0.05 3.66 6.29
C ARG A 50 -0.18 3.63 4.79
N ILE A 51 -0.10 2.44 4.21
CA ILE A 51 -0.11 2.22 2.77
C ILE A 51 -1.30 1.32 2.42
N TRP A 52 -2.04 1.68 1.37
CA TRP A 52 -3.09 0.85 0.80
C TRP A 52 -2.66 0.40 -0.59
N VAL A 53 -2.64 -0.92 -0.83
CA VAL A 53 -2.38 -1.48 -2.17
C VAL A 53 -3.65 -2.12 -2.67
N ASN A 54 -4.17 -1.60 -3.79
CA ASN A 54 -5.45 -2.03 -4.35
C ASN A 54 -5.29 -2.47 -5.80
N HIS A 55 -6.01 -3.53 -6.18
CA HIS A 55 -6.32 -3.85 -7.56
C HIS A 55 -7.84 -3.82 -7.70
N GLU A 56 -8.35 -2.76 -8.33
CA GLU A 56 -9.77 -2.52 -8.50
C GLU A 56 -10.11 -2.22 -9.96
N ASN A 57 -11.13 -2.89 -10.50
CA ASN A 57 -11.62 -2.75 -11.86
C ASN A 57 -10.49 -2.84 -12.92
N GLY A 58 -9.57 -3.80 -12.72
CA GLY A 58 -8.41 -4.01 -13.58
C GLY A 58 -7.28 -2.98 -13.44
N LYS A 59 -7.36 -2.07 -12.47
CA LYS A 59 -6.36 -1.00 -12.26
C LYS A 59 -5.65 -1.19 -10.93
N TYR A 60 -4.33 -1.08 -10.95
CA TYR A 60 -3.54 -1.08 -9.73
C TYR A 60 -3.44 0.34 -9.19
N SER A 61 -3.46 0.47 -7.87
CA SER A 61 -3.14 1.72 -7.22
C SER A 61 -2.52 1.48 -5.86
N ILE A 62 -1.62 2.38 -5.49
CA ILE A 62 -1.05 2.46 -4.15
C ILE A 62 -1.34 3.83 -3.58
N SER A 63 -1.81 3.87 -2.35
CA SER A 63 -2.00 5.11 -1.62
C SER A 63 -1.19 5.07 -0.34
N ALA A 64 -0.73 6.22 0.13
CA ALA A 64 0.00 6.34 1.39
C ALA A 64 -0.50 7.55 2.18
N ALA A 65 -0.51 7.42 3.49
CA ALA A 65 -0.81 8.48 4.44
C ALA A 65 0.24 8.48 5.56
N ASP A 66 0.53 9.66 6.09
CA ASP A 66 1.49 9.84 7.17
C ASP A 66 0.84 9.46 8.52
N MET A 67 1.42 8.46 9.20
CA MET A 67 0.92 7.96 10.48
C MET A 67 1.30 8.83 11.68
N THR A 68 2.05 9.91 11.47
CA THR A 68 2.37 10.87 12.53
C THR A 68 1.17 11.73 12.92
N PHE A 69 0.22 11.90 12.01
CA PHE A 69 -1.03 12.60 12.26
C PHE A 69 -2.11 11.64 12.75
N SER A 70 -2.99 12.14 13.62
CA SER A 70 -4.18 11.39 14.02
C SER A 70 -5.07 11.13 12.82
N CYS A 71 -5.63 9.93 12.70
CA CYS A 71 -6.49 9.56 11.57
C CYS A 71 -7.73 10.47 11.39
N ASN A 72 -8.13 11.18 12.45
CA ASN A 72 -9.26 12.11 12.44
C ASN A 72 -8.84 13.56 12.14
N SER A 73 -7.56 13.82 11.88
CA SER A 73 -7.05 15.16 11.66
C SER A 73 -7.07 15.54 10.18
N CYS A 74 -7.23 16.83 9.90
CA CYS A 74 -7.22 17.34 8.53
C CYS A 74 -5.86 17.09 7.85
N GLU A 75 -4.78 17.22 8.61
CA GLU A 75 -3.40 17.00 8.19
C GLU A 75 -3.17 15.55 7.71
N TYR A 76 -3.75 14.57 8.40
CA TYR A 76 -3.72 13.17 7.95
C TYR A 76 -4.37 13.02 6.57
N HIS A 77 -5.56 13.59 6.37
CA HIS A 77 -6.25 13.53 5.09
C HIS A 77 -5.50 14.30 3.98
N GLN A 78 -4.84 15.42 4.33
CA GLN A 78 -4.01 16.19 3.39
C GLN A 78 -2.69 15.48 3.03
N SER A 79 -2.14 14.68 3.95
CA SER A 79 -0.95 13.85 3.72
C SER A 79 -1.21 12.71 2.74
N PHE A 80 -2.47 12.38 2.47
CA PHE A 80 -2.85 11.29 1.59
C PHE A 80 -2.34 11.54 0.17
N ARG A 81 -1.59 10.57 -0.36
CA ARG A 81 -1.11 10.55 -1.73
C ARG A 81 -1.55 9.26 -2.38
N ARG A 82 -2.14 9.37 -3.57
CA ARG A 82 -2.55 8.23 -4.40
C ARG A 82 -1.69 8.18 -5.65
N TYR A 83 -1.18 6.99 -5.96
CA TYR A 83 -0.37 6.71 -7.13
C TYR A 83 -1.05 5.61 -7.94
N PRO A 84 -1.54 5.90 -9.16
CA PRO A 84 -1.99 4.86 -10.06
C PRO A 84 -0.78 4.06 -10.58
N CYS A 85 -0.93 2.75 -10.70
CA CYS A 85 0.09 1.85 -11.24
C CYS A 85 -0.50 1.08 -12.43
N ARG A 86 0.32 0.80 -13.44
CA ARG A 86 -0.08 0.09 -14.65
C ARG A 86 -0.13 -1.41 -14.44
N ASN A 87 0.76 -1.93 -13.60
CA ASN A 87 0.89 -3.37 -13.37
C ASN A 87 1.45 -3.68 -11.97
N GLN A 88 1.46 -4.98 -11.66
CA GLN A 88 1.94 -5.50 -10.39
C GLN A 88 3.44 -5.21 -10.11
N THR A 89 4.29 -5.17 -11.14
CA THR A 89 5.72 -4.88 -11.00
C THR A 89 5.93 -3.45 -10.53
N GLU A 90 5.30 -2.49 -11.23
CA GLU A 90 5.36 -1.07 -10.86
C GLU A 90 4.76 -0.83 -9.46
N THR A 91 3.70 -1.58 -9.12
CA THR A 91 3.11 -1.51 -7.77
C THR A 91 4.10 -1.99 -6.71
N ALA A 92 4.82 -3.08 -6.96
CA ALA A 92 5.82 -3.62 -6.04
C ALA A 92 7.03 -2.67 -5.89
N GLU A 93 7.55 -2.14 -7.00
CA GLU A 93 8.64 -1.15 -7.00
C GLU A 93 8.24 0.12 -6.24
N LYS A 94 7.01 0.60 -6.44
CA LYS A 94 6.51 1.78 -5.74
C LYS A 94 6.32 1.52 -4.24
N LEU A 95 5.80 0.34 -3.88
CA LEU A 95 5.67 -0.08 -2.49
C LEU A 95 7.05 -0.11 -1.81
N GLU A 96 8.03 -0.77 -2.43
CA GLU A 96 9.40 -0.85 -1.92
C GLU A 96 10.03 0.54 -1.77
N GLY A 97 9.85 1.43 -2.76
CA GLY A 97 10.32 2.81 -2.67
C GLY A 97 9.69 3.61 -1.51
N LEU A 98 8.41 3.38 -1.20
CA LEU A 98 7.76 4.03 -0.04
C LEU A 98 8.27 3.47 1.29
N LEU A 99 8.57 2.17 1.35
CA LEU A 99 9.09 1.52 2.55
C LEU A 99 10.55 1.92 2.86
N LEU A 100 11.35 2.14 1.81
CA LEU A 100 12.75 2.57 1.95
C LEU A 100 12.89 4.06 2.26
N LYS A 101 11.85 4.87 2.01
CA LYS A 101 11.88 6.29 2.31
C LYS A 101 11.83 6.49 3.82
N LYS A 102 13.00 6.65 4.44
CA LYS A 102 13.10 6.92 5.87
C LYS A 102 12.41 8.24 6.19
N ARG A 103 11.79 8.29 7.38
CA ARG A 103 11.25 9.49 8.00
C ARG A 103 12.39 10.50 8.25
N GLY A 104 12.77 11.27 7.23
CA GLY A 104 13.90 12.20 7.30
C GLY A 104 14.31 12.87 5.98
N ASP A 105 14.08 12.25 4.81
CA ASP A 105 14.61 12.79 3.54
C ASP A 105 13.85 14.01 2.98
N ASN A 106 12.89 14.55 3.71
CA ASN A 106 12.14 15.77 3.33
C ASN A 106 12.53 17.02 4.17
N HIS A 107 13.56 16.97 5.02
CA HIS A 107 14.08 18.15 5.73
C HIS A 107 15.47 18.59 5.21
N ALA A 108 15.60 18.76 3.90
CA ALA A 108 16.77 19.41 3.31
C ALA A 108 16.38 20.21 2.05
N ALA A 109 15.65 21.30 2.26
CA ALA A 109 15.70 22.45 1.39
C ALA A 109 15.48 23.68 2.30
N ILE A 110 16.60 24.18 2.81
CA ILE A 110 16.70 25.49 3.48
C ILE A 110 16.71 26.54 2.37
#